data_AF-A0AAU7VYI3-F1
#
_entry.id   AF-A0AAU7VYI3-F1
#
_cell.length_a   1.000
_cell.length_b   1.000
_cell.length_c   1.000
_cell.angle_alpha   90.00
_cell.angle_beta   90.00
_cell.angle_gamma   90.00
#
_symmetry.space_group_name_H-M   'P 1'
#
loop_
_entity.id
_entity.type
_entity.pdbx_description
1 polymer ?
#
loop_
_entity_poly.entity_id
_entity_poly.type
_entity_poly.pdbx_seq_one_letter_code
_entity_poly.pdbx_strand_id
1 'polypeptide(L)'
;MTNTNETEPVGVRRLREARASLAARQAEQQPEAESAPLPLKPGDQFHAVMTGCTFSTGGGFLASSHVSTAGETYTVTQQLIDASRDRYGDSWLIYLASDEAQIQKWGAVRFRLGPAPEGIATWNQRGDADWTQQREAAKAEAWGLPTAEARAAALAAVDARFGPAVTTATYSKYTDPSIALAEAQQHALNTGGVRFSQHVEAREAGAER
;
A
#
# COMPACT_ATOMS: atom_id res chain seq x y z
N MET A 1 66.53 -35.11 -7.13
CA MET A 1 65.10 -34.93 -6.82
C MET A 1 64.99 -33.80 -5.80
N THR A 2 64.84 -32.57 -6.28
CA THR A 2 64.78 -31.36 -5.43
C THR A 2 63.32 -31.09 -5.05
N ASN A 3 62.98 -31.39 -3.80
CA ASN A 3 61.72 -30.98 -3.19
C ASN A 3 61.84 -29.50 -2.80
N THR A 4 61.40 -28.62 -3.69
CA THR A 4 61.25 -27.20 -3.41
C THR A 4 60.08 -27.01 -2.45
N ASN A 5 60.37 -27.00 -1.14
CA ASN A 5 59.43 -26.53 -0.13
C ASN A 5 59.29 -25.01 -0.28
N GLU A 6 58.51 -24.57 -1.26
CA GLU A 6 58.09 -23.17 -1.36
C GLU A 6 57.15 -22.88 -0.19
N THR A 7 57.71 -22.26 0.85
CA THR A 7 56.96 -21.73 1.98
C THR A 7 55.91 -20.75 1.47
N GLU A 8 54.65 -21.16 1.59
CA GLU A 8 53.51 -20.35 1.18
C GLU A 8 53.54 -18.96 1.87
N PRO A 9 53.35 -17.86 1.13
CA PRO A 9 53.28 -16.53 1.72
C PRO A 9 52.15 -16.43 2.74
N VAL A 10 52.41 -15.78 3.89
CA VAL A 10 51.47 -15.68 5.02
C VAL A 10 50.09 -15.14 4.59
N GLY A 11 50.04 -14.24 3.60
CA GLY A 11 48.79 -13.71 3.06
C GLY A 11 47.92 -14.77 2.38
N VAL A 12 48.52 -15.71 1.64
CA VAL A 12 47.80 -16.78 0.93
C VAL A 12 47.23 -17.78 1.92
N ARG A 13 48.01 -18.12 2.96
CA ARG A 13 47.55 -18.99 4.06
C ARG A 13 46.33 -18.41 4.79
N ARG A 14 46.39 -17.12 5.16
CA ARG A 14 45.26 -16.42 5.82
C ARG A 14 44.02 -16.36 4.93
N LEU A 15 44.19 -16.12 3.63
CA LEU A 15 43.06 -16.08 2.70
C LEU A 15 42.40 -17.46 2.56
N ARG A 16 43.20 -18.54 2.53
CA ARG A 16 42.69 -19.91 2.51
C ARG A 16 41.92 -20.25 3.78
N GLU A 17 42.49 -19.95 4.95
CA GLU A 17 41.85 -20.15 6.25
C GLU A 17 40.54 -19.37 6.36
N ALA A 18 40.53 -18.11 5.91
CA ALA A 18 39.32 -17.29 5.87
C ALA A 18 38.25 -17.92 4.97
N ARG A 19 38.60 -18.35 3.74
CA ARG A 19 37.65 -19.02 2.83
C ARG A 19 37.15 -20.34 3.40
N ALA A 20 38.01 -21.15 4.01
CA ALA A 20 37.62 -22.40 4.65
C ALA A 20 36.67 -22.16 5.84
N SER A 21 36.93 -21.14 6.66
CA SER A 21 36.04 -20.77 7.76
C SER A 21 34.68 -20.26 7.27
N LEU A 22 34.65 -19.53 6.15
CA LEU A 22 33.43 -19.03 5.53
C LEU A 22 32.63 -20.18 4.91
N ALA A 23 33.31 -21.10 4.23
CA ALA A 23 32.70 -22.31 3.67
C ALA A 23 32.14 -23.23 4.77
N ALA A 24 32.86 -23.38 5.90
CA ALA A 24 32.38 -24.15 7.05
C ALA A 24 31.14 -23.51 7.68
N ARG A 25 31.15 -22.19 7.90
CA ARG A 25 29.95 -21.47 8.37
C ARG A 25 28.80 -21.55 7.39
N GLN A 26 29.07 -21.51 6.08
CA GLN A 26 28.04 -21.67 5.05
C GLN A 26 27.47 -23.09 5.02
N ALA A 27 28.29 -24.13 5.21
CA ALA A 27 27.85 -25.51 5.31
C ALA A 27 27.04 -25.76 6.61
N GLU A 28 27.45 -25.16 7.74
CA GLU A 28 26.68 -25.20 8.99
C GLU A 28 25.36 -24.41 8.90
N GLN A 29 25.34 -23.32 8.12
CA GLN A 29 24.15 -22.49 7.88
C GLN A 29 23.31 -22.94 6.69
N GLN A 30 23.76 -23.93 5.93
CA GLN A 30 22.95 -24.69 4.98
C GLN A 30 22.51 -25.96 5.69
N PRO A 31 21.49 -25.91 6.56
CA PRO A 31 20.76 -27.13 6.81
C PRO A 31 20.29 -27.62 5.42
N GLU A 32 20.44 -28.91 5.15
CA GLU A 32 19.58 -29.61 4.20
C GLU A 32 18.14 -29.56 4.74
N ALA A 33 17.61 -28.35 4.93
CA ALA A 33 16.26 -28.11 5.31
C ALA A 33 15.45 -28.52 4.09
N GLU A 34 14.99 -29.76 4.13
CA GLU A 34 13.80 -30.19 3.41
C GLU A 34 12.78 -29.07 3.58
N SER A 35 12.65 -28.22 2.55
CA SER A 35 11.79 -27.04 2.66
C SER A 35 10.41 -27.55 3.02
N ALA A 36 9.77 -26.93 4.03
CA ALA A 36 8.46 -27.36 4.48
C ALA A 36 7.54 -27.61 3.26
N PRO A 37 6.80 -28.73 3.24
CA PRO A 37 6.02 -29.10 2.07
C PRO A 37 5.06 -27.96 1.72
N LEU A 38 5.10 -27.53 0.46
CA LEU A 38 4.23 -26.47 -0.01
C LEU A 38 2.77 -26.93 0.05
N PRO A 39 1.84 -26.06 0.47
CA PRO A 39 0.42 -26.39 0.49
C PRO A 39 -0.20 -26.44 -0.92
N LEU A 40 0.59 -26.13 -1.96
CA LEU A 40 0.16 -25.92 -3.33
C LEU A 40 0.95 -26.83 -4.28
N LYS A 41 0.27 -27.26 -5.33
CA LYS A 41 0.84 -28.01 -6.46
C LYS A 41 0.66 -27.23 -7.76
N PRO A 42 1.47 -27.51 -8.80
CA PRO A 42 1.21 -26.98 -10.13
C PRO A 42 -0.22 -27.28 -10.60
N GLY A 43 -0.92 -26.27 -11.10
CA GLY A 43 -2.31 -26.32 -11.51
C GLY A 43 -3.31 -25.77 -10.48
N ASP A 44 -2.92 -25.70 -9.20
CA ASP A 44 -3.75 -25.07 -8.17
C ASP A 44 -3.92 -23.58 -8.45
N GLN A 45 -4.95 -22.98 -7.86
CA GLN A 45 -5.23 -21.54 -8.01
C GLN A 45 -5.18 -20.84 -6.68
N PHE A 46 -4.82 -19.56 -6.72
CA PHE A 46 -4.97 -18.62 -5.62
C PHE A 46 -5.35 -17.26 -6.19
N HIS A 47 -5.87 -16.38 -5.35
CA HIS A 47 -6.18 -15.01 -5.74
C HIS A 47 -5.56 -14.00 -4.80
N ALA A 48 -5.31 -12.80 -5.32
CA ALA A 48 -4.89 -11.67 -4.51
C ALA A 48 -6.11 -11.04 -3.82
N VAL A 49 -5.97 -10.80 -2.52
CA VAL A 49 -6.96 -10.05 -1.71
C VAL A 49 -6.65 -8.55 -1.72
N MET A 50 -5.40 -8.19 -2.05
CA MET A 50 -4.90 -6.82 -2.03
C MET A 50 -4.15 -6.48 -3.33
N THR A 51 -4.40 -5.28 -3.85
CA THR A 51 -3.67 -4.68 -4.97
C THR A 51 -2.30 -4.18 -4.51
N GLY A 52 -1.28 -4.32 -5.36
CA GLY A 52 0.05 -3.78 -5.13
C GLY A 52 1.07 -4.76 -4.54
N CYS A 53 0.71 -6.04 -4.36
CA CYS A 53 1.67 -7.03 -3.88
C CYS A 53 2.60 -7.45 -5.02
N THR A 54 3.89 -7.16 -4.89
CA THR A 54 4.87 -7.61 -5.88
C THR A 54 5.38 -9.01 -5.53
N PHE A 55 5.34 -9.93 -6.49
CA PHE A 55 5.94 -11.26 -6.33
C PHE A 55 6.63 -11.72 -7.62
N SER A 56 7.66 -12.54 -7.47
CA SER A 56 8.40 -13.14 -8.59
C SER A 56 7.55 -14.21 -9.27
N THR A 57 7.44 -14.11 -10.60
CA THR A 57 6.71 -15.08 -11.44
C THR A 57 7.63 -15.94 -12.28
N GLY A 58 8.90 -15.55 -12.44
CA GLY A 58 9.89 -16.27 -13.23
C GLY A 58 11.26 -16.29 -12.56
N GLY A 59 11.98 -17.40 -12.70
CA GLY A 59 13.37 -17.55 -12.29
C GLY A 59 14.36 -17.30 -13.43
N GLY A 60 15.61 -16.99 -13.09
CA GLY A 60 16.72 -16.89 -14.04
C GLY A 60 17.18 -15.45 -14.35
N PHE A 61 17.91 -15.29 -15.47
CA PHE A 61 18.54 -14.01 -15.87
C PHE A 61 17.52 -12.90 -16.17
N LEU A 62 16.29 -13.26 -16.55
CA LEU A 62 15.16 -12.35 -16.75
C LEU A 62 14.10 -12.62 -15.69
N ALA A 63 14.44 -12.38 -14.42
CA ALA A 63 13.48 -12.47 -13.33
C ALA A 63 12.30 -11.54 -13.62
N SER A 64 11.13 -12.13 -13.85
CA SER A 64 9.87 -11.39 -14.02
C SER A 64 9.22 -11.21 -12.66
N SER A 65 8.73 -10.00 -12.40
CA SER A 65 7.90 -9.69 -11.24
C SER A 65 6.52 -9.27 -11.72
N HIS A 66 5.51 -9.67 -10.96
CA HIS A 66 4.13 -9.24 -11.17
C HIS A 66 3.68 -8.39 -9.99
N VAL A 67 2.91 -7.34 -10.28
CA VAL A 67 2.24 -6.54 -9.25
C VAL A 67 0.79 -6.98 -9.24
N SER A 68 0.33 -7.53 -8.12
CA SER A 68 -1.01 -8.08 -8.02
C SER A 68 -2.09 -7.02 -8.08
N THR A 69 -3.24 -7.39 -8.63
CA THR A 69 -4.50 -6.66 -8.47
C THR A 69 -5.44 -7.47 -7.58
N ALA A 70 -6.10 -6.85 -6.61
CA ALA A 70 -7.10 -7.53 -5.79
C ALA A 70 -8.18 -8.16 -6.68
N GLY A 71 -8.58 -9.38 -6.38
CA GLY A 71 -9.49 -10.18 -7.20
C GLY A 71 -8.87 -10.86 -8.42
N GLU A 72 -7.60 -10.61 -8.73
CA GLU A 72 -6.91 -11.36 -9.77
C GLU A 72 -6.65 -12.79 -9.30
N THR A 73 -6.96 -13.76 -10.17
CA THR A 73 -6.70 -15.19 -9.93
C THR A 73 -5.46 -15.62 -10.70
N TYR A 74 -4.58 -16.36 -10.03
CA TYR A 74 -3.36 -16.91 -10.58
C TYR A 74 -3.39 -18.42 -10.54
N THR A 75 -2.91 -19.04 -11.61
CA THR A 75 -2.62 -20.48 -11.63
C THR A 75 -1.18 -20.71 -11.20
N VAL A 76 -0.98 -21.56 -10.20
CA VAL A 76 0.33 -21.97 -9.73
C VAL A 76 0.99 -22.80 -10.83
N THR A 77 2.09 -22.31 -11.38
CA THR A 77 2.94 -23.08 -12.31
C THR A 77 4.16 -23.60 -11.56
N GLN A 78 4.84 -24.60 -12.12
CA GLN A 78 6.13 -25.04 -11.56
C GLN A 78 7.14 -23.88 -11.52
N GLN A 79 7.14 -23.04 -12.57
CA GLN A 79 7.99 -21.87 -12.65
C GLN A 79 7.71 -20.85 -11.53
N LEU A 80 6.43 -20.63 -11.16
CA LEU A 80 6.07 -19.78 -10.02
C LEU A 80 6.60 -20.37 -8.70
N ILE A 81 6.46 -21.68 -8.52
CA ILE A 81 6.99 -22.38 -7.34
C ILE A 81 8.51 -22.17 -7.25
N ASP A 82 9.23 -22.38 -8.35
CA ASP A 82 10.68 -22.23 -8.37
C ASP A 82 11.09 -20.77 -8.15
N ALA A 83 10.36 -19.81 -8.73
CA ALA A 83 10.59 -18.36 -8.57
C ALA A 83 10.23 -17.83 -7.18
N SER A 84 9.36 -18.53 -6.46
CA SER A 84 8.94 -18.15 -5.11
C SER A 84 9.98 -18.45 -4.03
N ARG A 85 10.95 -19.32 -4.33
CA ARG A 85 11.99 -19.75 -3.41
C ARG A 85 13.09 -18.70 -3.30
N ASP A 86 13.54 -18.43 -2.09
CA ASP A 86 14.67 -17.56 -1.83
C ASP A 86 16.01 -18.33 -1.87
N ARG A 87 17.10 -17.64 -1.50
CA ARG A 87 18.45 -18.23 -1.47
C ARG A 87 18.64 -19.35 -0.45
N TYR A 88 17.71 -19.48 0.50
CA TYR A 88 17.70 -20.51 1.54
C TYR A 88 16.75 -21.67 1.18
N GLY A 89 16.05 -21.58 0.05
CA GLY A 89 15.05 -22.57 -0.37
C GLY A 89 13.67 -22.32 0.22
N ASP A 90 13.49 -21.26 1.01
CA ASP A 90 12.20 -20.92 1.60
C ASP A 90 11.30 -20.25 0.57
N SER A 91 10.07 -20.75 0.45
CA SER A 91 9.08 -20.19 -0.47
C SER A 91 8.07 -19.33 0.29
N TRP A 92 7.73 -18.16 -0.24
CA TRP A 92 6.61 -17.38 0.29
C TRP A 92 5.25 -18.06 0.11
N LEU A 93 5.16 -19.08 -0.77
CA LEU A 93 3.92 -19.81 -1.01
C LEU A 93 3.43 -20.63 0.20
N ILE A 94 4.31 -20.90 1.17
CA ILE A 94 3.95 -21.59 2.42
C ILE A 94 2.88 -20.82 3.22
N TYR A 95 2.82 -19.49 3.06
CA TYR A 95 1.91 -18.65 3.82
C TYR A 95 0.47 -18.66 3.27
N LEU A 96 0.20 -19.17 2.07
CA LEU A 96 -1.15 -19.14 1.50
C LEU A 96 -2.17 -20.01 2.25
N ALA A 97 -1.71 -21.00 3.01
CA ALA A 97 -2.58 -21.87 3.78
C ALA A 97 -3.03 -21.27 5.13
N SER A 98 -2.46 -20.14 5.57
CA SER A 98 -2.75 -19.54 6.88
C SER A 98 -2.80 -18.02 6.82
N ASP A 99 -4.01 -17.46 6.99
CA ASP A 99 -4.22 -16.02 7.13
C ASP A 99 -3.40 -15.44 8.30
N GLU A 100 -3.28 -16.17 9.41
CA GLU A 100 -2.52 -15.77 10.60
C GLU A 100 -1.02 -15.65 10.30
N ALA A 101 -0.45 -16.59 9.54
CA ALA A 101 0.95 -16.54 9.15
C ALA A 101 1.24 -15.35 8.20
N GLN A 102 0.30 -15.02 7.30
CA GLN A 102 0.40 -13.83 6.47
C GLN A 102 0.34 -12.54 7.30
N ILE A 103 -0.58 -12.47 8.26
CA ILE A 103 -0.68 -11.31 9.17
C ILE A 103 0.60 -11.15 9.98
N GLN A 104 1.16 -12.23 10.52
CA GLN A 104 2.42 -12.16 11.26
C GLN A 104 3.59 -11.70 10.39
N LYS A 105 3.66 -12.16 9.13
CA LYS A 105 4.77 -11.85 8.22
C LYS A 105 4.65 -10.47 7.57
N TRP A 106 3.44 -10.06 7.18
CA TRP A 106 3.20 -8.89 6.33
C TRP A 106 2.24 -7.85 6.93
N GLY A 107 1.63 -8.13 8.08
CA GLY A 107 0.63 -7.27 8.71
C GLY A 107 -0.76 -7.33 8.09
N ALA A 108 -0.95 -8.12 7.02
CA ALA A 108 -2.24 -8.27 6.34
C ALA A 108 -2.30 -9.58 5.53
N VAL A 109 -3.51 -10.05 5.25
CA VAL A 109 -3.76 -11.16 4.32
C VAL A 109 -3.66 -10.62 2.89
N ARG A 110 -2.74 -11.18 2.10
CA ARG A 110 -2.45 -10.75 0.73
C ARG A 110 -3.03 -11.69 -0.31
N PHE A 111 -3.06 -12.98 -0.01
CA PHE A 111 -3.50 -14.03 -0.94
C PHE A 111 -4.39 -15.03 -0.23
N ARG A 112 -5.29 -15.66 -1.00
CA ARG A 112 -6.10 -16.79 -0.54
C ARG A 112 -6.14 -17.89 -1.58
N LEU A 113 -6.23 -19.13 -1.11
CA LEU A 113 -6.35 -20.31 -1.97
C LEU A 113 -7.68 -20.30 -2.74
N GLY A 114 -7.65 -20.85 -3.95
CA GLY A 114 -8.79 -20.95 -4.85
C GLY A 114 -8.98 -19.72 -5.75
N PRO A 115 -9.93 -19.80 -6.70
CA PRO A 115 -10.28 -18.69 -7.57
C PRO A 115 -10.86 -17.52 -6.76
N ALA A 116 -10.71 -16.31 -7.30
CA ALA A 116 -11.34 -15.15 -6.72
C ALA A 116 -12.87 -15.30 -6.76
N PRO A 117 -13.58 -15.02 -5.66
CA PRO A 117 -15.03 -15.04 -5.66
C PRO A 117 -15.58 -13.94 -6.57
N GLU A 118 -16.73 -14.20 -7.19
CA GLU A 118 -17.40 -13.20 -8.03
C GLU A 118 -17.74 -11.95 -7.22
N GLY A 119 -17.52 -10.77 -7.83
CA GLY A 119 -17.85 -9.49 -7.21
C GLY A 119 -16.88 -9.01 -6.13
N ILE A 120 -15.73 -9.67 -5.93
CA ILE A 120 -14.68 -9.17 -5.04
C ILE A 120 -14.27 -7.75 -5.48
N ALA A 121 -14.10 -6.86 -4.51
CA ALA A 121 -13.59 -5.53 -4.77
C ALA A 121 -12.13 -5.64 -5.24
N THR A 122 -11.80 -4.98 -6.35
CA THR A 122 -10.42 -4.96 -6.87
C THR A 122 -9.62 -3.75 -6.35
N TRP A 123 -10.17 -3.02 -5.37
CA TRP A 123 -9.55 -1.88 -4.70
C TRP A 123 -9.32 -2.19 -3.22
N ASN A 124 -8.27 -1.60 -2.63
CA ASN A 124 -7.89 -1.87 -1.24
C ASN A 124 -8.70 -1.04 -0.25
N GLN A 125 -8.86 0.25 -0.57
CA GLN A 125 -9.51 1.23 0.28
C GLN A 125 -10.43 2.13 -0.54
N ARG A 126 -11.45 2.67 0.13
CA ARG A 126 -12.33 3.67 -0.48
C ARG A 126 -11.55 4.95 -0.73
N GLY A 127 -11.63 5.46 -1.95
CA GLY A 127 -10.89 6.64 -2.40
C GLY A 127 -9.64 6.34 -3.22
N ASP A 128 -9.22 5.07 -3.28
CA ASP A 128 -8.15 4.65 -4.18
C ASP A 128 -8.51 4.96 -5.65
N ALA A 129 -7.49 5.02 -6.51
CA ALA A 129 -7.68 5.28 -7.94
C ALA A 129 -8.61 4.23 -8.57
N ASP A 130 -8.38 2.94 -8.28
CA ASP A 130 -9.19 1.83 -8.80
C ASP A 130 -10.64 1.88 -8.29
N TRP A 131 -10.83 2.26 -7.02
CA TRP A 131 -12.17 2.47 -6.44
C TRP A 131 -12.89 3.60 -7.19
N THR A 132 -12.20 4.72 -7.41
CA THR A 132 -12.75 5.90 -8.09
C THR A 132 -13.13 5.56 -9.53
N GLN A 133 -12.23 4.89 -10.26
CA GLN A 133 -12.45 4.47 -11.63
C GLN A 133 -13.65 3.53 -11.76
N GLN A 134 -13.75 2.51 -10.90
CA GLN A 134 -14.85 1.56 -10.95
C GLN A 134 -16.18 2.18 -10.54
N ARG A 135 -16.18 3.07 -9.54
CA ARG A 135 -17.38 3.82 -9.17
C ARG A 135 -17.87 4.69 -10.31
N GLU A 136 -16.99 5.43 -10.97
CA GLU A 136 -17.37 6.30 -12.08
C GLU A 136 -17.82 5.50 -13.32
N ALA A 137 -17.19 4.36 -13.61
CA ALA A 137 -17.65 3.44 -14.65
C ALA A 137 -19.06 2.91 -14.36
N ALA A 138 -19.32 2.44 -13.13
CA ALA A 138 -20.64 1.95 -12.73
C ALA A 138 -21.71 3.05 -12.75
N LYS A 139 -21.34 4.30 -12.40
CA LYS A 139 -22.23 5.46 -12.58
C LYS A 139 -22.53 5.72 -14.05
N ALA A 140 -21.51 5.70 -14.91
CA ALA A 140 -21.70 5.92 -16.34
C ALA A 140 -22.65 4.88 -16.95
N GLU A 141 -22.51 3.61 -16.57
CA GLU A 141 -23.45 2.53 -16.93
C GLU A 141 -24.87 2.82 -16.42
N ALA A 142 -25.02 3.20 -15.15
CA ALA A 142 -26.32 3.55 -14.58
C ALA A 142 -26.99 4.72 -15.33
N TRP A 143 -26.23 5.75 -15.73
CA TRP A 143 -26.73 6.87 -16.52
C TRP A 143 -27.11 6.48 -17.95
N GLY A 144 -26.53 5.40 -18.49
CA GLY A 144 -26.88 4.84 -19.79
C GLY A 144 -28.24 4.12 -19.84
N LEU A 145 -28.87 3.86 -18.69
CA LEU A 145 -30.18 3.19 -18.64
C LEU A 145 -31.31 4.07 -19.22
N PRO A 146 -32.25 3.45 -19.96
CA PRO A 146 -33.24 4.18 -20.76
C PRO A 146 -34.34 4.86 -19.92
N THR A 147 -34.68 4.30 -18.76
CA THR A 147 -35.76 4.82 -17.91
C THR A 147 -35.20 5.49 -16.65
N ALA A 148 -35.91 6.50 -16.15
CA ALA A 148 -35.52 7.22 -14.94
C ALA A 148 -35.55 6.31 -13.69
N GLU A 149 -36.51 5.39 -13.62
CA GLU A 149 -36.64 4.43 -12.52
C GLU A 149 -35.47 3.43 -12.48
N ALA A 150 -35.11 2.84 -13.63
CA ALA A 150 -33.98 1.92 -13.71
C ALA A 150 -32.66 2.62 -13.37
N ARG A 151 -32.48 3.87 -13.82
CA ARG A 151 -31.34 4.71 -13.47
C ARG A 151 -31.27 4.99 -11.97
N ALA A 152 -32.38 5.37 -11.34
CA ALA A 152 -32.43 5.62 -9.90
C ALA A 152 -32.07 4.37 -9.09
N ALA A 153 -32.61 3.21 -9.47
CA ALA A 153 -32.28 1.93 -8.84
C ALA A 153 -30.80 1.55 -9.01
N ALA A 154 -30.24 1.74 -10.21
CA ALA A 154 -28.83 1.46 -10.47
C ALA A 154 -27.90 2.41 -9.71
N LEU A 155 -28.21 3.71 -9.63
CA LEU A 155 -27.43 4.66 -8.83
C LEU A 155 -27.49 4.33 -7.33
N ALA A 156 -28.65 3.91 -6.81
CA ALA A 156 -28.76 3.43 -5.44
C ALA A 156 -27.89 2.18 -5.19
N ALA A 157 -27.83 1.25 -6.15
CA ALA A 157 -26.95 0.07 -6.08
C ALA A 157 -25.46 0.46 -6.10
N VAL A 158 -25.08 1.45 -6.91
CA VAL A 158 -23.71 2.00 -6.91
C VAL A 158 -23.38 2.61 -5.55
N ASP A 159 -24.24 3.43 -4.98
CA ASP A 159 -23.99 4.05 -3.67
C ASP A 159 -23.97 3.00 -2.55
N ALA A 160 -24.77 1.94 -2.65
CA ALA A 160 -24.72 0.81 -1.71
C ALA A 160 -23.39 0.03 -1.82
N ARG A 161 -22.87 -0.18 -3.03
CA ARG A 161 -21.62 -0.93 -3.27
C ARG A 161 -20.36 -0.14 -2.93
N PHE A 162 -20.29 1.12 -3.36
CA PHE A 162 -19.07 1.93 -3.27
C PHE A 162 -19.08 2.90 -2.08
N GLY A 163 -20.25 3.17 -1.51
CA GLY A 163 -20.44 4.23 -0.52
C GLY A 163 -20.44 5.63 -1.14
N PRO A 164 -20.50 6.68 -0.28
CA PRO A 164 -20.50 8.05 -0.76
C PRO A 164 -19.24 8.42 -1.56
N ALA A 165 -19.28 9.49 -2.33
CA ALA A 165 -18.05 10.04 -2.92
C ALA A 165 -17.07 10.46 -1.80
N VAL A 166 -15.77 10.24 -2.01
CA VAL A 166 -14.75 10.82 -1.12
C VAL A 166 -14.72 12.33 -1.40
N THR A 167 -14.81 13.15 -0.35
CA THR A 167 -14.76 14.60 -0.53
C THR A 167 -13.36 15.00 -0.96
N THR A 168 -13.23 15.52 -2.18
CA THR A 168 -11.98 16.10 -2.71
C THR A 168 -11.66 17.47 -2.08
N ALA A 169 -12.55 17.99 -1.24
CA ALA A 169 -12.32 19.23 -0.50
C ALA A 169 -11.08 19.10 0.38
N THR A 170 -9.99 19.74 -0.05
CA THR A 170 -8.80 19.93 0.78
C THR A 170 -9.11 21.05 1.74
N TYR A 171 -9.51 20.72 2.96
CA TYR A 171 -9.61 21.72 4.02
C TYR A 171 -8.18 22.04 4.47
N SER A 172 -7.65 23.19 4.07
CA SER A 172 -6.45 23.72 4.67
C SER A 172 -6.74 23.99 6.14
N LYS A 173 -6.15 23.20 7.05
CA LYS A 173 -6.11 23.48 8.49
C LYS A 173 -5.28 24.73 8.83
N TYR A 174 -4.82 25.48 7.83
CA TYR A 174 -4.20 26.77 8.05
C TYR A 174 -5.27 27.68 8.66
N THR A 175 -5.18 27.88 9.96
CA THR A 175 -5.79 29.02 10.63
C THR A 175 -5.28 30.24 9.90
N ASP A 176 -6.16 30.96 9.22
CA ASP A 176 -5.79 32.16 8.51
C ASP A 176 -5.07 33.10 9.51
N PRO A 177 -3.81 33.48 9.27
CA PRO A 177 -3.07 34.35 10.18
C PRO A 177 -3.78 35.69 10.40
N SER A 178 -4.69 36.09 9.50
CA SER A 178 -5.56 37.25 9.67
C SER A 178 -6.49 37.14 10.88
N ILE A 179 -6.95 35.92 11.22
CA ILE A 179 -7.81 35.68 12.40
C ILE A 179 -7.02 35.96 13.68
N ALA A 180 -5.82 35.40 13.80
CA ALA A 180 -4.96 35.64 14.96
C ALA A 180 -4.55 37.12 15.07
N LEU A 181 -4.28 37.79 13.95
CA LEU A 181 -3.98 39.23 13.92
C LEU A 181 -5.20 40.07 14.32
N ALA A 182 -6.41 39.71 13.86
CA ALA A 182 -7.65 40.39 14.23
C ALA A 182 -7.97 40.21 15.72
N GLU A 183 -7.77 39.01 16.26
CA GLU A 183 -7.91 38.74 17.71
C GLU A 183 -6.92 39.54 18.54
N ALA A 184 -5.65 39.62 18.10
CA ALA A 184 -4.63 40.42 18.77
C ALA A 184 -4.95 41.92 18.72
N GLN A 185 -5.43 42.43 17.57
CA GLN A 185 -5.88 43.81 17.42
C GLN A 185 -7.08 44.12 18.31
N GLN A 186 -8.07 43.23 18.37
CA GLN A 186 -9.25 43.38 19.22
C GLN A 186 -8.86 43.37 20.70
N HIS A 187 -7.95 42.47 21.10
CA HIS A 187 -7.40 42.45 22.46
C HIS A 187 -6.68 43.77 22.79
N ALA A 188 -5.84 44.28 21.88
CA ALA A 188 -5.15 45.55 22.07
C ALA A 188 -6.11 46.74 22.21
N LEU A 189 -7.20 46.79 21.43
CA LEU A 189 -8.24 47.81 21.56
C LEU A 189 -8.98 47.70 22.90
N ASN A 190 -9.29 46.49 23.35
CA ASN A 190 -9.99 46.24 24.60
C ASN A 190 -9.12 46.58 25.83
N THR A 191 -7.84 46.21 25.83
CA THR A 191 -6.90 46.47 26.94
C THR A 191 -6.39 47.91 26.94
N GLY A 192 -6.15 48.48 25.75
CA GLY A 192 -5.61 49.83 25.59
C GLY A 192 -6.54 50.96 26.03
N GLY A 193 -7.80 50.65 26.38
CA GLY A 193 -8.73 51.60 26.99
C GLY A 193 -9.19 52.74 26.07
N VAL A 194 -8.80 52.74 24.79
CA VAL A 194 -9.24 53.75 23.81
C VAL A 194 -10.67 53.43 23.39
N ARG A 195 -11.62 53.82 24.22
CA ARG A 195 -13.02 53.96 23.81
C ARG A 195 -13.12 55.28 23.07
N PHE A 196 -13.10 55.23 21.74
CA PHE A 196 -13.44 56.41 20.94
C PHE A 196 -14.94 56.66 21.07
N SER A 197 -15.35 57.28 22.17
CA SER A 197 -16.72 57.80 22.33
C SER A 197 -16.76 59.17 21.67
N GLN A 198 -17.08 59.20 20.38
CA GLN A 198 -17.43 60.46 19.74
C GLN A 198 -18.89 60.76 20.12
N HIS A 199 -19.08 61.63 21.13
CA HIS A 199 -20.39 62.24 21.35
C HIS A 199 -20.64 63.19 20.18
N VAL A 200 -21.42 62.73 19.21
CA VAL A 200 -21.94 63.57 18.14
C VAL A 200 -23.26 64.11 18.65
N GLU A 201 -23.26 65.32 19.19
CA GLU A 201 -24.49 66.07 19.33
C GLU A 201 -24.96 66.46 17.93
N ALA A 202 -26.18 66.07 17.58
CA ALA A 202 -26.81 66.48 16.34
C ALA A 202 -26.98 68.01 16.39
N ARG A 203 -26.11 68.74 15.70
CA ARG A 203 -26.27 70.19 15.53
C ARG A 203 -27.42 70.40 14.54
N GLU A 204 -28.52 70.98 15.00
CA GLU A 204 -29.61 71.37 14.10
C GLU A 204 -29.05 72.27 12.98
N ALA A 205 -29.37 71.92 11.74
CA ALA A 205 -28.94 72.64 10.56
C ALA A 205 -29.62 74.02 10.54
N GLY A 206 -28.95 75.07 11.06
CA GLY A 206 -29.49 76.43 10.94
C GLY A 206 -28.95 77.56 11.84
N ALA A 207 -28.01 77.32 12.77
CA ALA A 207 -27.49 78.43 13.58
C ALA A 207 -26.40 79.24 12.84
N GLU A 208 -26.77 80.45 12.40
CA GLU A 208 -25.87 81.47 11.82
C GLU A 208 -24.84 81.99 12.84
N ARG A 209 -23.71 82.50 12.33
CA ARG A 209 -22.51 82.89 13.09
C ARG A 209 -22.68 84.14 13.95
#